data_AF-A0A7S0YYZ3-F1
#
_entry.id   AF-A0A7S0YYZ3-F1
#
_cell.length_a   1.000
_cell.length_b   1.000
_cell.length_c   1.000
_cell.angle_alpha   90.00
_cell.angle_beta   90.00
_cell.angle_gamma   90.00
#
_symmetry.space_group_name_H-M   'P 1'
#
loop_
_entity.id
_entity.type
_entity.pdbx_description
1 polymer ?
#
loop_
_entity_poly.entity_id
_entity_poly.type
_entity_poly.pdbx_seq_one_letter_code
_entity_poly.pdbx_strand_id
1 'polypeptide(L)'
;DSNIPKFLKDDVVLFNAIVQDLFPGTEVPKQDTGELLKTIIECLEAAGLQHTEEYLLKAIQLYEVLGIRFGVMQVGPTGGGKTTIARCLGESMTKLKERGSTDEQHQTVHTYCFNPKSISMGELYGNYNLLTNEWTDGLGSTVIRNANVDQTPDKKFIVFDGPIDAIWIEN
;
A
#
# COMPACT_ATOMS: atom_id res chain seq x y z
N ASP A 1 9.15 -9.81 -5.48
CA ASP A 1 8.93 -11.04 -4.68
C ASP A 1 7.97 -10.71 -3.54
N SER A 2 6.88 -11.47 -3.38
CA SER A 2 5.83 -11.15 -2.39
C SER A 2 6.07 -11.70 -0.97
N ASN A 3 7.07 -12.58 -0.78
CA ASN A 3 7.29 -13.25 0.50
C ASN A 3 8.30 -12.53 1.39
N ILE A 4 9.41 -12.06 0.81
CA ILE A 4 10.48 -11.35 1.54
C ILE A 4 9.97 -10.23 2.45
N PRO A 5 8.99 -9.38 2.05
CA PRO A 5 8.53 -8.28 2.90
C PRO A 5 7.82 -8.72 4.20
N LYS A 6 7.42 -9.99 4.31
CA LYS A 6 6.69 -10.54 5.47
C LYS A 6 7.62 -11.11 6.54
N PHE A 7 8.88 -11.35 6.21
CA PHE A 7 9.84 -12.01 7.07
C PHE A 7 10.60 -11.03 7.97
N LEU A 8 11.06 -11.53 9.12
CA LEU A 8 12.11 -10.86 9.89
C LEU A 8 13.44 -10.98 9.16
N LYS A 9 14.41 -10.13 9.49
CA LYS A 9 15.73 -10.10 8.86
C LYS A 9 16.44 -11.46 8.93
N ASP A 10 16.34 -12.14 10.06
CA ASP A 10 16.98 -13.44 10.28
C ASP A 10 16.28 -14.56 9.48
N ASP A 11 14.95 -14.48 9.36
CA ASP A 11 14.15 -15.44 8.59
C ASP A 11 14.41 -15.33 7.08
N VAL A 12 14.76 -14.15 6.57
CA VAL A 12 15.11 -13.96 5.15
C VAL A 12 16.34 -14.79 4.76
N VAL A 13 17.33 -14.90 5.65
CA VAL A 13 18.53 -15.71 5.40
C VAL A 13 18.16 -17.19 5.31
N LEU A 14 17.33 -17.67 6.23
CA LEU A 14 16.86 -19.06 6.23
C LEU A 14 15.99 -19.36 5.01
N PHE A 15 15.07 -18.46 4.66
CA PHE A 15 14.23 -18.58 3.48
C PHE A 15 15.07 -18.71 2.20
N ASN A 16 16.06 -17.84 2.02
CA ASN A 16 16.93 -17.89 0.84
C ASN A 16 17.75 -19.18 0.77
N ALA A 17 18.22 -19.69 1.91
CA ALA A 17 18.92 -20.98 1.96
C ALA A 17 18.02 -22.15 1.52
N ILE A 18 16.76 -22.17 1.98
CA ILE A 18 15.77 -23.18 1.57
C ILE A 18 15.46 -23.07 0.07
N VAL A 19 15.30 -21.86 -0.46
CA VAL A 19 15.04 -21.65 -1.89
C VAL A 19 16.21 -22.14 -2.75
N GLN A 20 17.45 -21.89 -2.35
CA GLN A 20 18.63 -22.36 -3.08
C GLN A 20 18.79 -23.88 -3.04
N ASP A 21 18.45 -24.52 -1.92
CA ASP A 21 18.47 -25.99 -1.78
C ASP A 21 17.39 -26.66 -2.64
N LEU A 22 16.18 -26.08 -2.69
CA LEU A 22 15.07 -26.60 -3.49
C LEU A 22 15.21 -26.31 -5.00
N PHE A 23 15.82 -25.19 -5.38
CA PHE A 23 15.95 -24.74 -6.77
C PHE A 23 17.42 -24.39 -7.14
N PRO A 24 18.33 -25.37 -7.12
CA PRO A 24 19.74 -25.12 -7.38
C PRO A 24 19.97 -24.58 -8.80
N GLY A 25 20.83 -23.57 -8.91
CA GLY A 25 21.22 -22.95 -10.19
C GLY A 25 20.16 -22.01 -10.80
N THR A 26 19.05 -21.75 -10.10
CA THR A 26 18.04 -20.79 -10.54
C THR A 26 18.33 -19.41 -9.92
N GLU A 27 18.46 -18.39 -10.76
CA GLU A 27 18.56 -17.00 -10.30
C GLU A 27 17.19 -16.31 -10.41
N VAL A 28 16.79 -15.60 -9.35
CA VAL A 28 15.57 -14.80 -9.37
C VAL A 28 15.82 -13.55 -10.22
N PRO A 29 15.05 -13.33 -11.30
CA PRO A 29 15.23 -12.14 -12.12
C PRO A 29 14.89 -10.89 -11.32
N LYS A 30 15.78 -9.89 -11.37
CA LYS A 30 15.55 -8.58 -10.76
C LYS A 30 14.60 -7.78 -11.66
N GLN A 31 13.52 -7.26 -11.08
CA GLN A 31 12.69 -6.28 -11.77
C GLN A 31 13.43 -4.94 -11.82
N ASP A 32 13.48 -4.33 -13.00
CA ASP A 32 14.04 -2.99 -13.14
C ASP A 32 13.04 -1.96 -12.61
N THR A 33 13.35 -1.41 -11.44
CA THR A 33 12.58 -0.35 -10.76
C THR A 33 13.34 0.97 -10.76
N GLY A 34 14.36 1.12 -11.61
CA GLY A 34 15.29 2.24 -11.56
C GLY A 34 14.64 3.62 -11.73
N GLU A 35 13.65 3.75 -12.61
CA GLU A 35 12.93 5.02 -12.82
C GLU A 35 12.05 5.39 -11.62
N LEU A 36 11.37 4.39 -11.04
CA LEU A 36 10.58 4.54 -9.84
C LEU A 36 11.43 4.94 -8.64
N LEU A 37 12.57 4.28 -8.44
CA LEU A 37 13.50 4.57 -7.37
C LEU A 37 14.00 6.02 -7.43
N LYS A 38 14.40 6.49 -8.61
CA LYS A 38 14.83 7.89 -8.82
C LYS A 38 13.71 8.87 -8.48
N THR A 39 12.50 8.59 -8.94
CA THR A 39 11.34 9.46 -8.68
C THR A 39 10.94 9.46 -7.20
N ILE A 40 11.14 8.35 -6.47
CA ILE A 40 10.97 8.28 -5.01
C ILE A 40 11.99 9.19 -4.31
N ILE A 41 13.26 9.11 -4.71
CA ILE A 41 14.31 9.98 -4.15
C ILE A 41 13.97 11.45 -4.39
N GLU A 42 13.58 11.82 -5.61
CA GLU A 42 13.15 13.19 -5.94
C GLU A 42 11.97 13.67 -5.08
N CYS A 43 10.98 12.81 -4.83
CA CYS A 43 9.85 13.13 -3.95
C CYS A 43 10.27 13.34 -2.49
N LEU A 44 11.21 12.54 -1.99
CA LEU A 44 11.75 12.68 -0.63
C LEU A 44 12.54 13.97 -0.48
N GLU A 45 13.42 14.27 -1.43
CA GLU A 45 14.21 15.49 -1.45
C GLU A 45 13.34 16.74 -1.54
N ALA A 46 12.31 16.72 -2.39
CA ALA A 46 11.34 17.81 -2.50
C ALA A 46 10.54 18.02 -1.20
N ALA A 47 10.34 16.97 -0.41
CA ALA A 47 9.71 17.03 0.91
C ALA A 47 10.70 17.39 2.04
N GLY A 48 11.98 17.63 1.73
CA GLY A 48 13.03 17.91 2.71
C GLY A 48 13.39 16.71 3.59
N LEU A 49 13.16 15.49 3.10
CA LEU A 49 13.41 14.25 3.82
C LEU A 49 14.69 13.56 3.36
N GLN A 50 15.35 12.88 4.29
CA GLN A 50 16.48 12.03 3.98
C GLN A 50 16.01 10.64 3.56
N HIS A 51 16.68 10.05 2.57
CA HIS A 51 16.43 8.68 2.17
C HIS A 51 17.54 7.76 2.71
N THR A 52 17.14 6.58 3.19
CA THR A 52 18.05 5.48 3.53
C THR A 52 17.81 4.31 2.59
N GLU A 53 18.79 3.43 2.43
CA GLU A 53 18.63 2.24 1.59
C GLU A 53 17.46 1.36 2.06
N GLU A 54 17.27 1.24 3.38
CA GLU A 54 16.16 0.49 3.97
C GLU A 54 14.80 1.12 3.63
N TYR A 55 14.70 2.46 3.66
CA TYR A 55 13.49 3.17 3.28
C TYR A 55 13.12 2.91 1.82
N LEU A 56 14.11 3.07 0.93
CA LEU A 56 13.93 2.86 -0.50
C LEU A 56 13.53 1.41 -0.81
N LEU A 57 14.18 0.45 -0.16
CA LEU A 57 13.81 -0.97 -0.25
C LEU A 57 12.35 -1.19 0.18
N LYS A 58 11.90 -0.58 1.28
CA LYS A 58 10.52 -0.72 1.75
C LYS A 58 9.49 -0.07 0.83
N ALA A 59 9.84 1.04 0.17
CA ALA A 59 8.99 1.65 -0.84
C ALA A 59 8.83 0.75 -2.07
N ILE A 60 9.91 0.15 -2.56
CA ILE A 60 9.86 -0.81 -3.66
C ILE A 60 9.10 -2.08 -3.27
N GLN A 61 9.32 -2.62 -2.06
CA GLN A 61 8.56 -3.77 -1.57
C GLN A 61 7.06 -3.47 -1.49
N LEU A 62 6.67 -2.27 -1.06
CA LEU A 62 5.26 -1.86 -1.06
C LEU A 62 4.69 -1.82 -2.48
N TYR A 63 5.42 -1.25 -3.43
CA TYR A 63 5.04 -1.22 -4.85
C TYR A 63 4.83 -2.62 -5.43
N GLU A 64 5.80 -3.52 -5.24
CA GLU A 64 5.71 -4.90 -5.73
C GLU A 64 4.53 -5.66 -5.13
N VAL A 65 4.26 -5.50 -3.83
CA VAL A 65 3.13 -6.17 -3.17
C VAL A 65 1.80 -5.61 -3.66
N LEU A 66 1.67 -4.29 -3.83
CA LEU A 66 0.47 -3.64 -4.38
C LEU A 66 0.21 -4.02 -5.84
N GLY A 67 1.24 -4.40 -6.59
CA GLY A 67 1.11 -4.92 -7.95
C GLY A 67 0.45 -6.31 -8.02
N ILE A 68 0.45 -7.07 -6.92
CA ILE A 68 -0.02 -8.48 -6.87
C ILE A 68 -1.22 -8.63 -5.92
N ARG A 69 -1.37 -7.74 -4.94
CA ARG A 69 -2.40 -7.79 -3.90
C ARG A 69 -3.16 -6.48 -3.84
N PHE A 70 -4.49 -6.56 -3.77
CA PHE A 70 -5.36 -5.40 -3.60
C PHE A 70 -5.33 -4.81 -2.18
N GLY A 71 -4.94 -5.61 -1.17
CA GLY A 71 -4.88 -5.20 0.24
C GLY A 71 -3.51 -5.52 0.85
N VAL A 72 -2.97 -4.57 1.60
CA VAL A 72 -1.66 -4.67 2.25
C VAL A 72 -1.74 -4.07 3.65
N MET A 73 -1.06 -4.69 4.61
CA MET A 73 -0.88 -4.16 5.95
C MET A 73 0.58 -3.70 6.13
N GLN A 74 0.78 -2.42 6.45
CA GLN A 74 2.09 -1.90 6.81
C GLN A 74 2.29 -2.03 8.32
N VAL A 75 3.15 -2.97 8.73
CA VAL A 75 3.43 -3.23 10.14
C VAL A 75 4.73 -2.56 10.55
N GLY A 76 4.72 -1.86 11.67
CA GLY A 76 5.91 -1.21 12.23
C GLY A 76 5.55 -0.19 13.32
N PRO A 77 6.54 0.30 14.07
CA PRO A 77 6.32 1.25 15.16
C PRO A 77 5.78 2.60 14.66
N THR A 78 5.19 3.38 15.58
CA THR A 78 4.84 4.78 15.34
C THR A 78 6.11 5.58 14.99
N GLY A 79 6.02 6.47 14.01
CA GLY A 79 7.18 7.22 13.51
C GLY A 79 8.12 6.42 12.60
N GLY A 80 7.85 5.13 12.34
CA GLY A 80 8.66 4.28 11.45
C GLY A 80 8.53 4.57 9.94
N GLY A 81 8.05 5.76 9.54
CA GLY A 81 7.99 6.18 8.13
C GLY A 81 6.89 5.56 7.26
N LYS A 82 6.00 4.72 7.80
CA LYS A 82 4.92 4.03 7.04
C LYS A 82 4.10 4.97 6.15
N THR A 83 3.55 6.02 6.76
CA THR A 83 2.75 7.06 6.07
C THR A 83 3.56 7.75 4.98
N THR A 84 4.81 8.09 5.28
CA THR A 84 5.71 8.74 4.31
C THR A 84 5.99 7.82 3.13
N ILE A 85 6.20 6.52 3.36
CA ILE A 85 6.45 5.54 2.29
C ILE A 85 5.23 5.47 1.35
N ALA A 86 4.04 5.28 1.90
CA ALA A 86 2.81 5.17 1.09
C ALA A 86 2.53 6.46 0.29
N ARG A 87 2.68 7.62 0.94
CA ARG A 87 2.50 8.93 0.29
C ARG A 87 3.52 9.17 -0.81
N CYS A 88 4.80 8.96 -0.51
CA CYS A 88 5.88 9.17 -1.46
C CYS A 88 5.76 8.23 -2.67
N LEU A 89 5.40 6.96 -2.44
CA LEU A 89 5.15 6.02 -3.52
C LEU A 89 4.02 6.50 -4.44
N GLY A 90 2.89 6.92 -3.84
CA GLY A 90 1.76 7.45 -4.61
C GLY A 90 2.12 8.68 -5.45
N GLU A 91 2.83 9.63 -4.85
CA GLU A 91 3.33 10.83 -5.55
C GLU A 91 4.30 10.48 -6.69
N SER A 92 5.21 9.52 -6.47
CA SER A 92 6.15 9.08 -7.48
C SER A 92 5.47 8.40 -8.66
N MET A 93 4.46 7.56 -8.42
CA MET A 93 3.67 6.92 -9.47
C MET A 93 2.89 7.94 -10.32
N THR A 94 2.28 8.94 -9.68
CA THR A 94 1.62 10.05 -10.37
C THR A 94 2.60 10.85 -11.23
N LYS A 95 3.77 11.21 -10.69
CA LYS A 95 4.81 11.93 -11.46
C LYS A 95 5.30 11.12 -12.66
N LEU A 96 5.47 9.81 -12.53
CA LEU A 96 5.87 8.94 -13.64
C LEU A 96 4.80 8.88 -14.72
N LYS A 97 3.52 8.84 -14.33
CA LYS A 97 2.41 8.92 -15.28
C LYS A 97 2.43 10.24 -16.06
N GLU A 98 2.64 11.36 -15.37
CA GLU A 98 2.76 12.69 -15.99
C GLU A 98 3.95 12.81 -16.93
N ARG A 99 5.06 12.12 -16.62
CA ARG A 99 6.26 12.02 -17.48
C ARG A 99 6.07 11.09 -18.68
N GLY A 100 4.93 10.41 -18.81
CA GLY A 100 4.63 9.51 -19.93
C GLY A 100 5.30 8.14 -19.80
N SER A 101 5.50 7.64 -18.57
CA SER A 101 6.07 6.31 -18.35
C SER A 101 5.27 5.23 -19.07
N THR A 102 5.97 4.23 -19.63
CA THR A 102 5.37 3.14 -20.42
C THR A 102 4.79 2.01 -19.57
N ASP A 103 5.06 2.01 -18.26
CA ASP A 103 4.55 0.99 -17.34
C ASP A 103 3.06 1.26 -17.02
N GLU A 104 2.21 0.27 -17.27
CA GLU A 104 0.78 0.32 -16.96
C GLU A 104 0.51 0.46 -15.45
N GLN A 105 1.46 0.11 -14.59
CA GLN A 105 1.33 0.26 -13.15
C GLN A 105 1.53 1.71 -12.70
N HIS A 106 2.27 2.54 -13.45
CA HIS A 106 2.46 3.96 -13.14
C HIS A 106 1.22 4.76 -13.55
N GLN A 107 0.25 4.87 -12.65
CA GLN A 107 -0.97 5.68 -12.83
C GLN A 107 -1.06 6.74 -11.74
N THR A 108 -1.91 7.74 -11.97
CA THR A 108 -2.26 8.75 -10.97
C THR A 108 -2.83 8.07 -9.73
N VAL A 109 -2.34 8.44 -8.55
CA VAL A 109 -2.76 7.85 -7.27
C VAL A 109 -3.59 8.86 -6.48
N HIS A 110 -4.83 8.48 -6.17
CA HIS A 110 -5.72 9.21 -5.26
C HIS A 110 -5.72 8.53 -3.90
N THR A 111 -5.47 9.29 -2.82
CA THR A 111 -5.41 8.74 -1.46
C THR A 111 -6.62 9.19 -0.65
N TYR A 112 -7.33 8.22 -0.08
CA TYR A 112 -8.41 8.42 0.88
C TYR A 112 -7.95 7.87 2.22
N CYS A 113 -7.85 8.70 3.24
CA CYS A 113 -7.33 8.30 4.55
C CYS A 113 -8.33 8.64 5.66
N PHE A 114 -8.60 7.68 6.53
CA PHE A 114 -9.44 7.88 7.70
C PHE A 114 -9.07 6.89 8.81
N ASN A 115 -9.37 7.28 10.05
CA ASN A 115 -9.13 6.44 11.21
C ASN A 115 -10.38 5.58 11.49
N PRO A 116 -10.32 4.24 11.34
CA PRO A 116 -11.49 3.39 11.56
C PRO A 116 -12.02 3.43 13.00
N LYS A 117 -11.19 3.83 13.97
CA LYS A 117 -11.56 3.91 15.40
C LYS A 117 -12.07 5.28 15.81
N SER A 118 -12.03 6.29 14.94
CA SER A 118 -12.61 7.61 15.25
C SER A 118 -14.12 7.69 14.99
N ILE A 119 -14.71 6.63 14.42
CA ILE A 119 -16.14 6.52 14.12
C ILE A 119 -16.67 5.17 14.61
N SER A 120 -18.00 5.06 14.73
CA SER A 120 -18.63 3.78 15.10
C SER A 120 -18.61 2.79 13.94
N MET A 121 -18.82 1.49 14.24
CA MET A 121 -18.93 0.44 13.23
C MET A 121 -20.04 0.70 12.21
N GLY A 122 -21.19 1.21 12.68
CA GLY A 122 -22.30 1.58 11.81
C GLY A 122 -21.96 2.75 10.89
N GLU A 123 -21.19 3.72 11.36
CA GLU A 123 -20.71 4.83 10.52
C GLU A 123 -19.59 4.41 9.58
N LEU A 124 -18.81 3.37 9.90
CA LEU A 124 -17.72 2.88 9.06
C LEU A 124 -18.25 2.02 7.89
N TYR A 125 -19.10 1.04 8.20
CA TYR A 125 -19.58 0.03 7.24
C TYR A 125 -21.03 0.20 6.80
N GLY A 126 -21.81 0.96 7.56
CA GLY A 126 -23.25 1.10 7.39
C GLY A 126 -24.02 0.38 8.49
N ASN A 127 -25.27 0.79 8.67
CA ASN A 127 -26.18 0.17 9.63
C ASN A 127 -27.60 0.11 9.10
N TYR A 128 -28.29 -0.95 9.47
CA TYR A 128 -29.72 -1.11 9.19
C TYR A 128 -30.54 -0.65 10.39
N ASN A 129 -31.47 0.28 10.16
CA ASN A 129 -32.37 0.77 11.19
C ASN A 129 -33.64 -0.11 11.24
N LEU A 130 -33.81 -0.87 12.32
CA LEU A 130 -34.94 -1.78 12.51
C LEU A 130 -36.30 -1.06 12.65
N LEU A 131 -36.31 0.21 13.05
CA LEU A 131 -37.55 0.98 13.21
C LEU A 131 -38.04 1.53 11.87
N THR A 132 -37.14 2.05 11.04
CA THR A 132 -37.49 2.63 9.73
C THR A 132 -37.41 1.61 8.60
N ASN A 133 -36.78 0.45 8.84
CA ASN A 133 -36.43 -0.54 7.81
C ASN A 133 -35.55 0.03 6.68
N GLU A 134 -34.71 1.01 7.01
CA GLU A 134 -33.81 1.66 6.04
C GLU A 134 -32.36 1.30 6.31
N TRP A 135 -31.59 1.20 5.22
CA TRP A 135 -30.14 1.04 5.26
C TRP A 135 -29.47 2.41 5.13
N THR A 136 -28.50 2.68 6.01
CA THR A 136 -27.61 3.84 5.90
C THR A 136 -26.21 3.34 5.56
N ASP A 137 -25.61 3.89 4.48
CA ASP A 137 -24.24 3.56 4.08
C ASP A 137 -23.21 4.18 5.04
N GLY A 138 -22.16 3.42 5.34
CA GLY A 138 -21.03 3.89 6.12
C GLY A 138 -19.93 4.52 5.26
N LEU A 139 -19.14 5.41 5.85
CA LEU A 139 -18.05 6.15 5.20
C LEU A 139 -17.08 5.24 4.42
N GLY A 140 -16.57 4.19 5.05
CA GLY A 140 -15.63 3.26 4.42
C GLY A 140 -16.29 2.52 3.24
N SER A 141 -17.51 2.04 3.45
CA SER A 141 -18.29 1.37 2.40
C SER A 141 -18.57 2.28 1.19
N THR A 142 -18.88 3.56 1.43
CA THR A 142 -19.11 4.56 0.37
C THR A 142 -17.82 4.87 -0.38
N VAL A 143 -16.70 5.09 0.31
CA VAL A 143 -15.41 5.40 -0.32
C VAL A 143 -14.95 4.24 -1.20
N ILE A 144 -15.02 2.99 -0.69
CA ILE A 144 -14.67 1.79 -1.46
C ILE A 144 -15.59 1.63 -2.67
N ARG A 145 -16.90 1.83 -2.51
CA ARG A 145 -17.86 1.73 -3.62
C ARG A 145 -17.58 2.76 -4.70
N ASN A 146 -17.34 4.01 -4.33
CA ASN A 146 -17.02 5.08 -5.28
C ASN A 146 -15.72 4.79 -6.02
N ALA A 147 -14.69 4.30 -5.33
CA ALA A 147 -13.42 3.91 -5.94
C ALA A 147 -13.56 2.75 -6.94
N ASN A 148 -14.48 1.80 -6.69
CA ASN A 148 -14.74 0.68 -7.59
C ASN A 148 -15.62 1.04 -8.80
N VAL A 149 -16.49 2.05 -8.67
CA VAL A 149 -17.32 2.53 -9.80
C VAL A 149 -16.49 3.34 -10.80
N ASP A 150 -15.44 4.02 -10.33
CA ASP A 150 -14.54 4.81 -11.15
C ASP A 150 -13.76 3.95 -12.16
N GLN A 151 -14.07 4.14 -13.44
CA GLN A 151 -13.49 3.42 -14.59
C GLN A 151 -12.13 3.99 -15.05
N THR A 152 -11.62 5.04 -14.40
CA THR A 152 -10.28 5.56 -14.71
C THR A 152 -9.20 4.53 -14.35
N PRO A 153 -8.07 4.50 -15.09
CA PRO A 153 -6.93 3.64 -14.75
C PRO A 153 -6.22 4.07 -13.46
N ASP A 154 -6.58 5.22 -12.90
CA ASP A 154 -6.01 5.77 -11.67
C ASP A 154 -6.11 4.76 -10.52
N LYS A 155 -5.11 4.76 -9.64
CA LYS A 155 -5.11 3.93 -8.44
C LYS A 155 -5.74 4.70 -7.27
N LYS A 156 -6.51 3.99 -6.46
CA LYS A 156 -7.21 4.55 -5.30
C LYS A 156 -6.66 3.88 -4.05
N PHE A 157 -5.82 4.60 -3.31
CA PHE A 157 -5.25 4.14 -2.04
C PHE A 157 -6.22 4.47 -0.93
N ILE A 158 -6.92 3.47 -0.43
CA ILE A 158 -7.84 3.61 0.70
C ILE A 158 -7.10 3.16 1.96
N VAL A 159 -6.75 4.11 2.81
CA VAL A 159 -5.87 3.92 3.97
C VAL A 159 -6.68 4.03 5.26
N PHE A 160 -6.77 2.92 5.97
CA PHE A 160 -7.32 2.85 7.31
C PHE A 160 -6.19 3.13 8.33
N ASP A 161 -5.99 4.41 8.65
CA ASP A 161 -4.90 4.84 9.55
C ASP A 161 -5.36 4.85 11.01
N GLY A 162 -5.22 3.71 11.66
CA GLY A 162 -5.58 3.55 13.06
C GLY A 162 -5.17 2.20 13.63
N PRO A 163 -5.41 2.00 14.94
CA PRO A 163 -5.11 0.72 15.58
C PRO A 163 -6.04 -0.38 15.02
N ILE A 164 -5.43 -1.53 14.74
CA ILE A 164 -6.14 -2.72 14.29
C ILE A 164 -6.85 -3.35 15.49
N ASP A 165 -8.13 -3.68 15.29
CA ASP A 165 -8.99 -4.31 16.26
C ASP A 165 -9.86 -5.33 15.51
N ALA A 166 -10.00 -6.54 16.07
CA ALA A 166 -10.73 -7.65 15.48
C ALA A 166 -12.17 -7.25 15.09
N ILE A 167 -12.78 -6.34 15.85
CA ILE A 167 -14.18 -5.93 15.65
C ILE A 167 -14.36 -5.26 14.28
N TRP A 168 -13.42 -4.43 13.82
CA TRP A 168 -13.58 -3.75 12.53
C TRP A 168 -12.90 -4.49 11.40
N ILE A 169 -11.69 -5.02 11.61
CA ILE A 169 -10.88 -5.57 10.50
C ILE A 169 -11.47 -6.86 9.88
N GLU A 170 -12.33 -7.57 10.61
CA GLU A 170 -12.95 -8.83 10.16
C GLU A 170 -14.28 -8.63 9.42
N ASN A 171 -14.82 -7.40 9.37
CA ASN A 171 -16.04 -7.04 8.64
C ASN A 171 -15.72 -6.38 7.29
#